data_AF-R4M1T9-F1
#
_entry.id   AF-R4M1T9-F1
#
_cell.length_a   1.000
_cell.length_b   1.000
_cell.length_c   1.000
_cell.angle_alpha   90.00
_cell.angle_beta   90.00
_cell.angle_gamma   90.00
#
_symmetry.space_group_name_H-M   'P 1'
#
loop_
_entity.id
_entity.type
_entity.pdbx_description
1 polymer ?
#
loop_
_entity_poly.entity_id
_entity_poly.type
_entity_poly.pdbx_seq_one_letter_code
_entity_poly.pdbx_strand_id
1 'polypeptide(L)'
;MILNALGDNAEDVAHLLQFGGWRGLPHNINACPVALYLRTVVTDVTDAAVSSDYAMVHTSDGAEVSVDLSPAVAGFVLAFDLGTYPELIETATDDNGDVIDDLDR
;
A
#
# COMPACT_ATOMS: atom_id res chain seq x y z
N MET A 1 -16.25 -5.73 -3.07
CA MET A 1 -15.34 -4.58 -3.32
C MET A 1 -13.92 -5.12 -3.45
N ILE A 2 -13.07 -4.58 -4.33
CA ILE A 2 -11.75 -5.15 -4.63
C ILE A 2 -10.81 -5.23 -3.41
N LEU A 3 -10.97 -4.32 -2.44
CA LEU A 3 -10.22 -4.31 -1.20
C LEU A 3 -10.50 -5.53 -0.30
N ASN A 4 -11.66 -6.16 -0.40
CA ASN A 4 -11.96 -7.38 0.35
C ASN A 4 -11.19 -8.60 -0.16
N ALA A 5 -10.60 -8.52 -1.36
CA ALA A 5 -9.77 -9.60 -1.89
C ALA A 5 -8.36 -9.60 -1.30
N LEU A 6 -7.98 -8.55 -0.54
CA LEU A 6 -6.64 -8.44 0.06
C LEU A 6 -6.47 -9.37 1.27
N GLY A 7 -7.53 -9.65 2.02
CA GLY A 7 -7.48 -10.52 3.19
C GLY A 7 -8.59 -10.24 4.19
N ASP A 8 -8.79 -11.18 5.12
CA ASP A 8 -9.81 -11.07 6.17
C ASP A 8 -9.29 -10.34 7.43
N ASN A 9 -7.98 -10.19 7.57
CA ASN A 9 -7.29 -9.48 8.65
C ASN A 9 -6.00 -8.80 8.14
N ALA A 10 -5.34 -8.02 9.00
CA ALA A 10 -4.17 -7.24 8.63
C ALA A 10 -2.98 -8.11 8.21
N GLU A 11 -2.78 -9.25 8.87
CA GLU A 11 -1.71 -10.21 8.56
C GLU A 11 -1.91 -10.87 7.20
N ASP A 12 -3.14 -11.23 6.83
CA ASP A 12 -3.45 -11.79 5.51
C ASP A 12 -3.20 -10.77 4.40
N VAL A 13 -3.57 -9.51 4.64
CA VAL A 13 -3.27 -8.39 3.74
C VAL A 13 -1.75 -8.26 3.58
N ALA A 14 -1.00 -8.25 4.69
CA ALA A 14 0.46 -8.15 4.65
C ALA A 14 1.09 -9.31 3.87
N HIS A 15 0.67 -10.56 4.12
CA HIS A 15 1.17 -11.74 3.42
C HIS A 15 0.91 -11.67 1.90
N LEU A 16 -0.29 -11.26 1.48
CA LEU A 16 -0.60 -11.10 0.06
C LEU A 16 0.29 -10.03 -0.57
N LEU A 17 0.44 -8.89 0.10
CA LEU A 17 1.25 -7.78 -0.38
C LEU A 17 2.73 -8.19 -0.51
N GLN A 18 3.24 -8.92 0.48
CA GLN A 18 4.61 -9.42 0.51
C GLN A 18 4.83 -10.44 -0.60
N PHE A 19 3.90 -11.38 -0.76
CA PHE A 19 3.98 -12.42 -1.77
C PHE A 19 4.00 -11.84 -3.20
N GLY A 20 3.19 -10.81 -3.46
CA GLY A 20 3.21 -10.11 -4.74
C GLY A 20 4.29 -9.04 -4.88
N GLY A 21 5.12 -8.82 -3.84
CA GLY A 21 6.27 -7.93 -3.90
C GLY A 21 5.93 -6.43 -3.85
N TRP A 22 4.74 -6.06 -3.42
CA TRP A 22 4.35 -4.65 -3.26
C TRP A 22 4.93 -4.11 -1.95
N ARG A 23 6.11 -3.49 -2.05
CA ARG A 23 6.78 -2.79 -0.94
C ARG A 23 6.59 -1.30 -1.07
N GLY A 24 6.44 -0.61 0.04
CA GLY A 24 6.07 0.80 0.08
C GLY A 24 6.74 1.59 1.19
N LEU A 25 6.36 2.85 1.33
CA LEU A 25 6.92 3.75 2.35
C LEU A 25 5.88 4.01 3.45
N PRO A 26 6.21 3.78 4.74
CA PRO A 26 5.35 4.17 5.86
C PRO A 26 4.97 5.66 5.80
N HIS A 27 3.75 5.99 6.20
CA HIS A 27 3.20 7.35 6.22
C HIS A 27 3.11 8.06 4.87
N ASN A 28 3.33 7.36 3.76
CA ASN A 28 3.19 7.91 2.42
C ASN A 28 2.00 7.26 1.71
N ILE A 29 0.88 7.97 1.66
CA ILE A 29 -0.38 7.46 1.10
C ILE A 29 -0.26 7.02 -0.37
N ASN A 30 0.63 7.65 -1.14
CA ASN A 30 0.86 7.34 -2.55
C ASN A 30 1.89 6.22 -2.75
N ALA A 31 2.67 5.90 -1.72
CA ALA A 31 3.64 4.80 -1.72
C ALA A 31 3.22 3.70 -0.73
N CYS A 32 1.98 3.70 -0.26
CA CYS A 32 1.44 2.60 0.55
C CYS A 32 1.45 1.30 -0.28
N PRO A 33 1.84 0.15 0.29
CA PRO A 33 1.75 -1.15 -0.39
C PRO A 33 0.38 -1.42 -1.03
N VAL A 34 -0.72 -1.03 -0.36
CA VAL A 34 -2.08 -1.18 -0.89
C VAL A 34 -2.32 -0.28 -2.10
N ALA A 35 -1.82 0.96 -2.09
CA ALA A 35 -1.91 1.87 -3.23
C ALA A 35 -1.15 1.33 -4.45
N LEU A 36 0.04 0.76 -4.22
CA LEU A 36 0.84 0.09 -5.26
C LEU A 36 0.12 -1.13 -5.84
N TYR A 37 -0.47 -1.96 -4.99
CA TYR A 37 -1.30 -3.08 -5.41
C TYR A 37 -2.47 -2.61 -6.29
N LEU A 38 -3.21 -1.58 -5.87
CA LEU A 38 -4.38 -1.09 -6.60
C LEU A 38 -4.01 -0.63 -8.02
N ARG A 39 -2.93 0.16 -8.17
CA ARG A 39 -2.44 0.62 -9.46
C ARG A 39 -1.92 -0.50 -10.36
N THR A 40 -1.44 -1.58 -9.77
CA THR A 40 -0.86 -2.70 -10.52
C THR A 40 -1.92 -3.72 -10.95
N VAL A 41 -2.88 -4.01 -10.07
CA VAL A 41 -3.80 -5.14 -10.22
C VAL A 41 -5.17 -4.73 -10.76
N VAL A 42 -5.60 -3.50 -10.49
CA VAL A 42 -6.92 -3.01 -10.93
C VAL A 42 -6.76 -2.26 -12.25
N THR A 43 -7.15 -2.89 -13.36
CA THR A 43 -6.89 -2.39 -14.73
C THR A 43 -7.36 -0.97 -15.02
N ASP A 44 -8.43 -0.53 -14.36
CA ASP A 44 -9.01 0.80 -14.59
C ASP A 44 -8.41 1.88 -13.68
N VAL A 45 -7.52 1.50 -12.75
CA VAL A 45 -6.89 2.44 -11.81
C VAL A 45 -5.60 2.97 -12.40
N THR A 46 -5.55 4.29 -12.55
CA THR A 46 -4.37 5.01 -13.05
C THR A 46 -3.53 5.58 -11.92
N ASP A 47 -4.16 5.96 -10.80
CA ASP A 47 -3.47 6.35 -9.58
C ASP A 47 -4.30 5.99 -8.35
N ALA A 48 -3.62 5.81 -7.22
CA ALA A 48 -4.26 5.47 -5.95
C ALA A 48 -3.48 6.07 -4.78
N ALA A 49 -4.22 6.56 -3.79
CA ALA A 49 -3.72 7.00 -2.51
C ALA A 49 -4.48 6.29 -1.40
N VAL A 50 -3.79 5.72 -0.41
CA VAL A 50 -4.42 4.95 0.66
C VAL A 50 -3.95 5.46 2.02
N SER A 51 -4.90 5.89 2.84
CA SER A 51 -4.70 6.17 4.28
C SER A 51 -5.32 5.07 5.13
N SER A 52 -5.33 5.20 6.45
CA SER A 52 -6.08 4.30 7.34
C SER A 52 -7.60 4.52 7.29
N ASP A 53 -8.05 5.64 6.75
CA ASP A 53 -9.46 6.05 6.79
C ASP A 53 -10.19 5.74 5.49
N TYR A 54 -9.53 5.95 4.34
CA TYR A 54 -10.10 5.73 3.01
C TYR A 54 -9.01 5.46 1.96
N ALA A 55 -9.43 4.92 0.83
CA ALA A 55 -8.65 4.90 -0.40
C ALA A 55 -9.24 5.90 -1.40
N MET A 56 -8.39 6.73 -2.00
CA MET A 56 -8.73 7.54 -3.16
C MET A 56 -8.19 6.87 -4.42
N VAL A 57 -9.01 6.76 -5.44
CA VAL A 57 -8.68 6.07 -6.69
C VAL A 57 -9.01 6.97 -7.88
N HIS A 58 -8.06 7.12 -8.80
CA HIS A 58 -8.26 7.80 -10.07
C HIS A 58 -8.41 6.78 -11.20
N THR A 59 -9.53 6.83 -11.91
CA THR A 59 -9.84 5.90 -13.00
C THR A 59 -9.41 6.41 -14.37
N SER A 60 -9.30 5.51 -15.34
CA SER A 60 -8.81 5.85 -16.69
C SER A 60 -9.73 6.80 -17.48
N ASP A 61 -11.00 6.88 -17.10
CA ASP A 61 -11.98 7.83 -17.63
C ASP A 61 -11.91 9.23 -16.96
N GLY A 62 -10.99 9.42 -16.01
CA GLY A 62 -10.75 10.68 -15.31
C GLY A 62 -11.61 10.89 -14.07
N ALA A 63 -12.39 9.89 -13.62
CA ALA A 63 -13.11 9.99 -12.36
C ALA A 63 -12.18 9.83 -11.15
N GLU A 64 -12.58 10.46 -10.05
CA GLU A 64 -11.97 10.32 -8.73
C GLU A 64 -13.01 9.67 -7.81
N VAL A 65 -12.64 8.54 -7.20
CA VAL A 65 -13.55 7.74 -6.37
C VAL A 65 -12.92 7.52 -5.01
N SER A 66 -13.64 7.94 -3.96
CA SER A 66 -13.33 7.59 -2.58
C SER A 66 -13.97 6.26 -2.22
N VAL A 67 -13.18 5.38 -1.62
CA VAL A 67 -13.56 4.01 -1.28
C VAL A 67 -13.32 3.78 0.21
N ASP A 68 -14.36 3.34 0.91
CA ASP A 68 -14.25 2.94 2.31
C ASP A 68 -13.38 1.69 2.44
N LEU A 69 -12.52 1.67 3.46
CA LEU A 69 -11.67 0.52 3.74
C LEU A 69 -12.42 -0.54 4.54
N SER A 70 -12.08 -1.80 4.27
CA SER A 70 -12.42 -2.86 5.21
C SER A 70 -11.60 -2.68 6.50
N PRO A 71 -12.10 -3.15 7.66
CA PRO A 71 -11.32 -3.10 8.91
C PRO A 71 -9.95 -3.77 8.82
N ALA A 72 -9.83 -4.83 8.00
CA ALA A 72 -8.57 -5.52 7.73
C ALA A 72 -7.54 -4.61 7.04
N VAL A 73 -7.96 -3.90 5.99
CA VAL A 73 -7.08 -2.99 5.23
C VAL A 73 -6.71 -1.76 6.07
N ALA A 74 -7.69 -1.15 6.76
CA ALA A 74 -7.42 -0.04 7.66
C ALA A 74 -6.44 -0.42 8.79
N GLY A 75 -6.65 -1.60 9.39
CA GLY A 75 -5.76 -2.16 10.42
C GLY A 75 -4.35 -2.42 9.89
N PHE A 76 -4.24 -2.98 8.68
CA PHE A 76 -2.95 -3.16 8.01
C PHE A 76 -2.23 -1.82 7.82
N VAL A 77 -2.90 -0.80 7.26
CA VAL A 77 -2.27 0.50 6.98
C VAL A 77 -1.74 1.13 8.26
N LEU A 78 -2.52 1.11 9.35
CA LEU A 78 -2.07 1.60 10.65
C LEU A 78 -0.86 0.83 11.18
N ALA A 79 -0.87 -0.51 11.12
CA ALA A 79 0.24 -1.30 11.65
C ALA A 79 1.50 -1.16 10.78
N PHE A 80 1.36 -1.03 9.46
CA PHE A 80 2.44 -0.75 8.52
C PHE A 80 3.10 0.60 8.81
N ASP A 81 2.29 1.64 8.99
CA ASP A 81 2.75 2.97 9.36
C ASP A 81 3.49 2.98 10.71
N LEU A 82 3.11 2.11 11.64
CA LEU A 82 3.81 1.92 12.92
C LEU A 82 5.05 1.02 12.83
N GLY A 83 5.40 0.51 11.65
CA GLY A 83 6.58 -0.34 11.43
C GLY A 83 6.41 -1.81 11.80
N THR A 84 5.16 -2.30 11.93
CA THR A 84 4.87 -3.71 12.28
C THR A 84 5.30 -4.70 11.18
N TYR A 85 5.39 -4.25 9.93
CA TYR A 85 5.71 -5.07 8.76
C TYR A 85 6.99 -4.59 8.06
N PRO A 86 8.18 -4.75 8.68
CA PRO A 86 9.44 -4.25 8.13
C PRO A 86 9.80 -4.86 6.76
N GLU A 87 9.34 -6.08 6.46
CA GLU A 87 9.55 -6.77 5.19
C GLU A 87 8.82 -6.14 3.98
N LEU A 88 7.82 -5.29 4.26
CA LEU A 88 7.04 -4.54 3.28
C LEU A 88 7.55 -3.11 3.08
N ILE A 89 8.54 -2.69 3.86
CA ILE A 89 9.14 -1.36 3.69
C ILE A 89 10.06 -1.40 2.47
N GLU A 90 9.83 -0.47 1.55
CA GLU A 90 10.71 -0.20 0.43
C GLU A 90 12.04 0.34 0.99
N THR A 91 13.09 -0.44 0.82
CA THR A 91 14.45 0.02 1.09
C THR A 91 14.95 0.71 -0.17
N ALA A 92 15.12 2.02 -0.09
CA ALA A 92 15.89 2.72 -1.11
C ALA A 92 17.27 2.04 -1.16
N THR A 93 17.70 1.62 -2.34
CA THR A 93 19.03 1.06 -2.56
C THR A 93 19.79 1.96 -3.50
N ASP A 94 21.07 2.17 -3.24
CA ASP A 94 21.93 2.90 -4.17
C ASP A 94 22.24 2.05 -5.42
N ASP A 95 22.94 2.62 -6.38
CA ASP A 95 23.33 1.91 -7.62
C ASP A 95 24.21 0.67 -7.37
N ASN A 96 24.73 0.50 -6.15
CA ASN A 96 25.54 -0.65 -5.73
C ASN A 96 24.72 -1.73 -5.01
N GLY A 97 23.42 -1.48 -4.77
CA GLY A 97 22.53 -2.37 -4.04
C GLY A 97 22.63 -2.24 -2.52
N ASP A 98 23.33 -1.22 -2.02
CA ASP A 98 23.41 -0.93 -0.59
C ASP A 98 22.14 -0.21 -0.14
N VAL A 99 21.59 -0.62 1.00
CA VAL A 99 20.41 0.05 1.59
C VAL A 99 20.81 1.48 1.97
N ILE A 100 20.12 2.46 1.40
CA ILE A 100 20.19 3.85 1.79
C ILE A 100 19.36 4.00 3.07
N ASP A 101 20.04 3.97 4.22
CA ASP A 101 19.46 4.19 5.56
C ASP A 101 19.16 5.68 5.83
N ASP A 102 18.63 6.40 4.83
CA ASP A 102 18.22 7.80 4.99
C ASP A 102 16.72 7.86 5.34
N LEU A 103 16.35 7.31 6.50
CA LEU A 103 15.08 7.62 7.17
C LEU A 103 15.25 8.65 8.30
N ASP A 104 16.32 9.43 8.29
CA ASP A 104 16.43 10.66 9.07
C ASP A 104 16.09 11.88 8.20
N ARG A 105 14.79 12.20 8.07
CA ARG A 105 14.39 13.55 7.65
C ARG A 105 13.11 14.06 8.31
#